data_AF-A0A9E4R266-F1
#
_entry.id   AF-A0A9E4R266-F1
#
_cell.length_a   1.000
_cell.length_b   1.000
_cell.length_c   1.000
_cell.angle_alpha   90.00
_cell.angle_beta   90.00
_cell.angle_gamma   90.00
#
_symmetry.space_group_name_H-M   'P 1'
#
loop_
_entity.id
_entity.type
_entity.pdbx_description
1 polymer ?
#
loop_
_entity_poly.entity_id
_entity_poly.type
_entity_poly.pdbx_seq_one_letter_code
_entity_poly.pdbx_strand_id
1 'polypeptide(L)'
;RFIPGHMLHDVWEELTKIELAEANAHSISNVVSCPGTDSCKLGITSSMGLAGALKEEIQSWNGLLEDEGVNDIRVKMSGCPNGCGLHHIANIGFHGAAVKGPDGEQIPAYEMFLGGNYGDVNVEDSRIGTRIPRVKIPAKSVPAVLKQVVTYYKENRTDGEKFNQFLDRVGLEEMTEVAEKAQQAAADAAPGSDLYVDWERTNLYKLERGEGECAV
;
A
#
# COMPACT_ATOMS: atom_id res chain seq x y z
N ARG A 1 17.38 -9.54 21.34
CA ARG A 1 16.38 -8.66 22.00
C ARG A 1 16.98 -7.82 23.16
N PHE A 2 18.27 -7.95 23.50
CA PHE A 2 18.94 -7.00 24.40
C PHE A 2 20.36 -6.73 23.87
N ILE A 3 20.51 -5.73 23.02
CA ILE A 3 21.83 -5.21 22.63
C ILE A 3 22.20 -4.18 23.69
N PRO A 4 23.28 -4.37 24.47
CA PRO A 4 23.74 -3.35 25.42
C PRO A 4 23.95 -2.02 24.68
N GLY A 5 23.65 -0.89 25.33
CA GLY A 5 23.75 0.42 24.68
C GLY A 5 25.11 0.71 24.03
N HIS A 6 26.20 0.22 24.64
CA HIS A 6 27.56 0.37 24.11
C HIS A 6 27.85 -0.48 22.86
N MET A 7 27.02 -1.48 22.54
CA MET A 7 27.13 -2.33 21.34
C MET A 7 26.17 -1.90 20.22
N LEU A 8 25.32 -0.89 20.44
CA LEU A 8 24.32 -0.47 19.44
C LEU A 8 24.98 0.01 18.14
N HIS A 9 26.07 0.77 18.24
CA HIS A 9 26.82 1.25 17.08
C HIS A 9 27.40 0.09 16.28
N ASP A 10 28.07 -0.86 16.94
CA ASP A 10 28.65 -2.04 16.29
C ASP A 10 27.58 -2.86 15.56
N VAL A 11 26.41 -3.07 16.18
CA VAL A 11 25.30 -3.78 15.52
C VAL A 11 24.76 -3.00 14.34
N TRP A 12 24.60 -1.68 14.46
CA TRP A 12 24.16 -0.83 13.36
C TRP A 12 25.14 -0.85 12.18
N GLU A 13 26.46 -0.84 12.44
CA GLU A 13 27.48 -0.99 11.40
C GLU A 13 27.37 -2.34 10.68
N GLU A 14 27.20 -3.44 11.42
CA GLU A 14 27.04 -4.77 10.82
C GLU A 14 25.73 -4.88 10.01
N LEU A 15 24.62 -4.30 10.49
CA LEU A 15 23.37 -4.23 9.74
C LEU A 15 23.50 -3.38 8.48
N THR A 16 24.29 -2.30 8.53
CA THR A 16 24.55 -1.44 7.37
C THR A 16 25.28 -2.19 6.27
N LYS A 17 26.27 -3.03 6.63
CA LYS A 17 27.02 -3.86 5.67
C LYS A 17 26.15 -4.87 4.92
N ILE A 18 25.03 -5.29 5.50
CA ILE A 18 24.08 -6.23 4.90
C ILE A 18 22.76 -5.58 4.47
N GLU A 19 22.72 -4.25 4.38
CA GLU A 19 21.57 -3.47 3.88
C GLU A 19 20.28 -3.61 4.73
N LEU A 20 20.42 -3.85 6.04
CA LEU A 20 19.31 -3.99 6.99
C LEU A 20 19.22 -2.86 8.03
N ALA A 21 19.92 -1.74 7.82
CA ALA A 21 19.98 -0.61 8.75
C ALA A 21 19.09 0.59 8.36
N GLU A 22 18.07 0.39 7.53
CA GLU A 22 17.15 1.46 7.12
C GLU A 22 16.41 2.06 8.32
N ALA A 23 16.47 3.39 8.45
CA ALA A 23 15.83 4.13 9.56
C ALA A 23 14.37 4.50 9.25
N ASN A 24 13.58 3.56 8.73
CA ASN A 24 12.22 3.78 8.27
C ASN A 24 11.13 3.14 9.14
N ALA A 25 11.49 2.50 10.26
CA ALA A 25 10.52 1.89 11.16
C ALA A 25 9.42 2.90 11.54
N HIS A 26 8.16 2.45 11.46
CA HIS A 26 6.99 3.30 11.69
C HIS A 26 6.96 4.56 10.80
N SER A 27 7.44 4.47 9.56
CA SER A 27 7.26 5.51 8.56
C SER A 27 6.40 5.02 7.38
N ILE A 28 6.00 5.95 6.52
CA ILE A 28 5.30 5.62 5.27
C ILE A 28 6.11 4.70 4.35
N SER A 29 7.45 4.77 4.42
CA SER A 29 8.34 3.92 3.63
C SER A 29 8.51 2.50 4.19
N ASN A 30 8.06 2.23 5.43
CA ASN A 30 7.98 0.88 5.99
C ASN A 30 6.64 0.22 5.63
N VAL A 31 6.54 -0.14 4.36
CA VAL A 31 5.35 -0.76 3.77
C VAL A 31 5.22 -2.21 4.23
N VAL A 32 4.09 -2.56 4.84
CA VAL A 32 3.82 -3.95 5.27
C VAL A 32 3.01 -4.67 4.20
N SER A 33 3.47 -5.83 3.77
CA SER A 33 2.75 -6.70 2.83
C SER A 33 2.64 -8.13 3.34
N CYS A 34 1.69 -8.89 2.79
CA CYS A 34 1.73 -10.35 2.86
C CYS A 34 2.41 -10.92 1.60
N PRO A 35 2.65 -12.24 1.53
CA PRO A 35 3.30 -12.83 0.36
C PRO A 35 2.49 -12.76 -0.94
N GLY A 36 1.16 -12.54 -0.92
CA GLY A 36 0.37 -12.45 -2.15
C GLY A 36 0.59 -13.64 -3.11
N THR A 37 0.58 -13.39 -4.42
CA THR A 37 0.86 -14.43 -5.42
C THR A 37 2.31 -14.92 -5.44
N ASP A 38 3.22 -14.33 -4.65
CA ASP A 38 4.63 -14.74 -4.58
C ASP A 38 4.78 -16.14 -3.99
N SER A 39 3.93 -16.50 -3.03
CA SER A 39 3.89 -17.85 -2.47
C SER A 39 2.52 -18.33 -2.01
N CYS A 40 1.53 -17.43 -1.84
CA CYS A 40 0.22 -17.80 -1.32
C CYS A 40 -0.73 -18.21 -2.44
N LYS A 41 -1.31 -19.42 -2.33
CA LYS A 41 -2.33 -19.93 -3.25
C LYS A 41 -3.65 -19.14 -3.26
N LEU A 42 -3.93 -18.37 -2.20
CA LEU A 42 -5.09 -17.47 -2.14
C LEU A 42 -4.81 -16.08 -2.72
N GLY A 43 -3.55 -15.78 -3.05
CA GLY A 43 -3.13 -14.51 -3.61
C GLY A 43 -3.89 -14.21 -4.90
N ILE A 44 -4.34 -12.96 -5.03
CA ILE A 44 -4.94 -12.40 -6.24
C ILE A 44 -3.91 -11.52 -6.95
N THR A 45 -3.07 -10.82 -6.19
CA THR A 45 -1.99 -9.96 -6.69
C THR A 45 -0.67 -10.19 -5.93
N SER A 46 0.44 -9.77 -6.54
CA SER A 46 1.79 -9.73 -6.00
C SER A 46 1.94 -8.57 -5.01
N SER A 47 1.59 -8.81 -3.74
CA SER A 47 1.71 -7.76 -2.72
C SER A 47 3.15 -7.49 -2.28
N MET A 48 4.09 -8.42 -2.44
CA MET A 48 5.50 -8.09 -2.22
C MET A 48 6.05 -7.23 -3.36
N GLY A 49 5.71 -7.56 -4.61
CA GLY A 49 6.09 -6.73 -5.77
C GLY A 49 5.51 -5.31 -5.70
N LEU A 50 4.23 -5.16 -5.30
CA LEU A 50 3.67 -3.83 -5.07
C LEU A 50 4.40 -3.09 -3.93
N ALA A 51 4.78 -3.77 -2.84
CA ALA A 51 5.52 -3.15 -1.75
C ALA A 51 6.89 -2.62 -2.21
N GLY A 52 7.59 -3.37 -3.07
CA GLY A 52 8.82 -2.92 -3.72
C GLY A 52 8.59 -1.65 -4.57
N ALA A 53 7.58 -1.67 -5.43
CA ALA A 53 7.23 -0.52 -6.26
C ALA A 53 6.82 0.73 -5.45
N LEU A 54 6.11 0.55 -4.34
CA LEU A 54 5.80 1.66 -3.43
C LEU A 54 7.05 2.20 -2.75
N LYS A 55 7.97 1.33 -2.32
CA LYS A 55 9.24 1.75 -1.71
C LYS A 55 10.06 2.60 -2.69
N GLU A 56 10.19 2.17 -3.94
CA GLU A 56 10.87 2.93 -5.00
C GLU A 56 10.19 4.28 -5.28
N GLU A 57 8.85 4.30 -5.41
CA GLU A 57 8.11 5.53 -5.63
C GLU A 57 8.27 6.51 -4.46
N ILE A 58 8.15 6.02 -3.22
CA ILE A 58 8.31 6.85 -2.00
C ILE A 58 9.72 7.42 -1.93
N GLN A 59 10.76 6.64 -2.22
CA GLN A 59 12.14 7.10 -2.25
C GLN A 59 12.40 8.17 -3.33
N SER A 60 11.58 8.20 -4.39
CA SER A 60 11.66 9.23 -5.44
C SER A 60 11.04 10.59 -5.05
N TRP A 61 10.34 10.66 -3.91
CA TRP A 61 9.62 11.87 -3.51
C TRP A 61 10.56 12.96 -2.98
N ASN A 62 10.88 13.92 -3.83
CA ASN A 62 11.63 15.12 -3.45
C ASN A 62 10.84 15.98 -2.45
N GLY A 63 11.24 15.98 -1.17
CA GLY A 63 10.68 16.83 -0.11
C GLY A 63 9.32 16.42 0.46
N LEU A 64 8.71 15.32 -0.02
CA LEU A 64 7.47 14.81 0.57
C LEU A 64 7.76 13.98 1.84
N LEU A 65 8.85 13.20 1.82
CA LEU A 65 9.29 12.39 2.96
C LEU A 65 9.78 13.20 4.17
N GLU A 66 10.20 14.45 3.95
CA GLU A 66 10.65 15.36 5.00
C GLU A 66 9.48 15.91 5.84
N ASP A 67 8.26 15.81 5.33
CA ASP A 67 7.06 16.23 6.05
C ASP A 67 6.71 15.18 7.12
N GLU A 68 6.69 15.62 8.39
CA GLU A 68 6.43 14.73 9.54
C GLU A 68 5.06 14.04 9.45
N GLY A 69 4.04 14.75 8.95
CA GLY A 69 2.70 14.21 8.82
C GLY A 69 2.62 13.13 7.76
N VAL A 70 3.30 13.32 6.63
CA VAL A 70 3.45 12.32 5.57
C VAL A 70 4.23 11.13 6.08
N ASN A 71 5.34 11.37 6.77
CA ASN A 71 6.20 10.32 7.27
C ASN A 71 5.46 9.46 8.31
N ASP A 72 4.53 10.02 9.09
CA ASP A 72 3.70 9.29 10.07
C ASP A 72 2.56 8.45 9.45
N ILE A 73 2.39 8.43 8.13
CA ILE A 73 1.40 7.56 7.47
C ILE A 73 1.86 6.11 7.53
N ARG A 74 0.93 5.18 7.80
CA ARG A 74 1.15 3.73 7.68
C ARG A 74 0.49 3.20 6.42
N VAL A 75 1.28 2.57 5.56
CA VAL A 75 0.81 1.87 4.36
C VAL A 75 0.90 0.37 4.56
N LYS A 76 -0.20 -0.34 4.34
CA LYS A 76 -0.21 -1.79 4.40
C LYS A 76 -1.02 -2.40 3.27
N MET A 77 -0.65 -3.59 2.83
CA MET A 77 -1.30 -4.26 1.73
C MET A 77 -1.43 -5.76 1.90
N SER A 78 -2.41 -6.35 1.23
CA SER A 78 -2.60 -7.79 1.19
C SER A 78 -2.87 -8.24 -0.24
N GLY A 79 -2.28 -9.33 -0.70
CA GLY A 79 -2.54 -9.84 -2.05
C GLY A 79 -3.97 -10.38 -2.24
N CYS A 80 -4.79 -10.48 -1.18
CA CYS A 80 -6.20 -10.87 -1.25
C CYS A 80 -7.01 -10.26 -0.08
N PRO A 81 -8.35 -10.35 -0.10
CA PRO A 81 -9.22 -9.76 0.93
C PRO A 81 -9.08 -10.34 2.36
N ASN A 82 -8.31 -11.41 2.57
CA ASN A 82 -8.19 -12.06 3.89
C ASN A 82 -7.39 -11.26 4.92
N GLY A 83 -6.65 -10.23 4.50
CA GLY A 83 -6.09 -9.25 5.43
C GLY A 83 -4.84 -9.66 6.20
N CYS A 84 -4.06 -10.65 5.73
CA CYS A 84 -2.82 -11.07 6.40
C CYS A 84 -1.78 -9.95 6.57
N GLY A 85 -1.77 -8.95 5.68
CA GLY A 85 -0.93 -7.75 5.81
C GLY A 85 -1.58 -6.63 6.63
N LEU A 86 -2.77 -6.85 7.21
CA LEU A 86 -3.49 -5.93 8.08
C LEU A 86 -3.86 -4.59 7.41
N HIS A 87 -4.19 -4.64 6.12
CA HIS A 87 -4.53 -3.45 5.32
C HIS A 87 -5.70 -2.63 5.88
N HIS A 88 -6.66 -3.28 6.56
CA HIS A 88 -7.81 -2.61 7.16
C HIS A 88 -7.47 -1.66 8.33
N ILE A 89 -6.32 -1.83 8.98
CA ILE A 89 -5.90 -1.02 10.14
C ILE A 89 -4.71 -0.11 9.80
N ALA A 90 -4.52 0.18 8.52
CA ALA A 90 -3.53 1.15 8.04
C ALA A 90 -4.20 2.48 7.73
N ASN A 91 -3.44 3.58 7.78
CA ASN A 91 -3.93 4.87 7.29
C ASN A 91 -4.34 4.75 5.83
N ILE A 92 -3.52 4.07 5.03
CA ILE A 92 -3.79 3.72 3.64
C ILE A 92 -3.56 2.22 3.47
N GLY A 93 -4.63 1.50 3.16
CA GLY A 93 -4.66 0.06 2.98
C GLY A 93 -4.96 -0.34 1.54
N PHE A 94 -4.40 -1.47 1.09
CA PHE A 94 -4.75 -2.07 -0.21
C PHE A 94 -5.02 -3.57 -0.07
N HIS A 95 -6.02 -4.09 -0.78
CA HIS A 95 -6.08 -5.54 -1.02
C HIS A 95 -6.21 -5.90 -2.49
N GLY A 96 -5.63 -7.05 -2.86
CA GLY A 96 -5.68 -7.58 -4.22
C GLY A 96 -7.10 -7.82 -4.70
N ALA A 97 -7.31 -7.50 -5.97
CA ALA A 97 -8.52 -7.65 -6.74
C ALA A 97 -8.15 -7.86 -8.22
N ALA A 98 -9.16 -8.08 -9.06
CA ALA A 98 -8.99 -8.08 -10.51
C ALA A 98 -10.11 -7.24 -11.15
N VAL A 99 -9.76 -6.56 -12.24
CA VAL A 99 -10.68 -5.81 -13.10
C VAL A 99 -10.54 -6.33 -14.53
N LYS A 100 -11.58 -6.21 -15.35
CA LYS A 100 -11.52 -6.59 -16.76
C LYS A 100 -11.05 -5.39 -17.59
N GLY A 101 -10.11 -5.64 -18.49
CA GLY A 101 -9.74 -4.69 -19.53
C GLY A 101 -10.72 -4.69 -20.71
N PRO A 102 -10.48 -3.87 -21.74
CA PRO A 102 -11.41 -3.69 -22.87
C PRO A 102 -11.52 -4.92 -23.77
N ASP A 103 -10.49 -5.77 -23.78
CA ASP A 103 -10.43 -7.05 -24.48
C ASP A 103 -11.11 -8.19 -23.70
N GLY A 104 -11.58 -7.92 -22.47
CA GLY A 104 -12.20 -8.90 -21.58
C GLY A 104 -11.21 -9.71 -20.74
N GLU A 105 -9.90 -9.55 -20.96
CA GLU A 105 -8.86 -10.15 -20.16
C GLU A 105 -8.73 -9.44 -18.80
N GLN A 106 -8.12 -10.12 -17.83
CA GLN A 106 -8.02 -9.60 -16.47
C GLN A 106 -6.76 -8.75 -16.28
N ILE A 107 -6.93 -7.67 -15.52
CA ILE A 107 -5.88 -6.76 -15.06
C ILE A 107 -5.78 -6.92 -13.52
N PRO A 108 -4.57 -7.15 -12.96
CA PRO A 108 -4.35 -7.15 -11.52
C PRO A 108 -4.67 -5.76 -10.97
N ALA A 109 -5.43 -5.71 -9.88
CA ALA A 109 -5.90 -4.46 -9.29
C ALA A 109 -5.91 -4.51 -7.77
N TYR A 110 -6.14 -3.36 -7.14
CA TYR A 110 -6.29 -3.24 -5.70
C TYR A 110 -7.53 -2.41 -5.34
N GLU A 111 -8.23 -2.82 -4.29
CA GLU A 111 -9.23 -1.97 -3.61
C GLU A 111 -8.54 -1.23 -2.46
N MET A 112 -8.80 0.08 -2.34
CA MET A 112 -8.17 0.96 -1.36
C MET A 112 -9.03 1.12 -0.11
N PHE A 113 -8.37 1.21 1.04
CA PHE A 113 -8.95 1.48 2.36
C PHE A 113 -8.29 2.73 2.93
N LEU A 114 -9.08 3.61 3.54
CA LEU A 114 -8.58 4.86 4.10
C LEU A 114 -9.02 5.04 5.55
N GLY A 115 -8.13 5.59 6.36
CA GLY A 115 -8.45 6.04 7.71
C GLY A 115 -8.39 4.96 8.78
N GLY A 116 -7.84 3.77 8.50
CA GLY A 116 -7.59 2.77 9.53
C GLY A 116 -6.42 3.16 10.44
N ASN A 117 -6.34 2.57 11.62
CA ASN A 117 -5.19 2.64 12.54
C ASN A 117 -5.33 1.54 13.61
N TYR A 118 -4.25 1.31 14.37
CA TYR A 118 -4.24 0.34 15.47
C TYR A 118 -3.83 0.98 16.82
N GLY A 119 -4.19 2.26 17.01
CA GLY A 119 -4.07 2.94 18.30
C GLY A 119 -2.64 3.03 18.82
N ASP A 120 -1.71 3.62 18.04
CA ASP A 120 -0.29 3.76 18.41
C ASP A 120 -0.08 4.43 19.80
N VAL A 121 -1.04 5.27 20.23
CA VAL A 121 -1.02 5.96 21.54
C VAL A 121 -2.13 5.45 22.47
N ASN A 122 -3.38 5.43 22.01
CA ASN A 122 -4.51 4.87 22.77
C ASN A 122 -5.21 3.80 21.94
N VAL A 123 -5.42 2.63 22.54
CA VAL A 123 -6.19 1.53 21.93
C VAL A 123 -7.59 1.97 21.50
N GLU A 124 -8.20 2.90 22.24
CA GLU A 124 -9.53 3.46 21.99
C GLU A 124 -9.60 4.22 20.66
N ASP A 125 -8.46 4.70 20.14
CA ASP A 125 -8.37 5.39 18.86
C ASP A 125 -8.35 4.40 17.67
N SER A 126 -8.31 3.08 17.92
CA SER A 126 -8.25 2.05 16.87
C SER A 126 -9.54 1.99 16.07
N ARG A 127 -9.42 2.06 14.74
CA ARG A 127 -10.55 1.93 13.83
C ARG A 127 -10.18 1.21 12.54
N ILE A 128 -11.20 0.60 11.93
CA ILE A 128 -11.11 -0.01 10.62
C ILE A 128 -11.24 1.07 9.54
N GLY A 129 -10.34 1.04 8.57
CA GLY A 129 -10.36 1.92 7.41
C GLY A 129 -11.59 1.69 6.55
N THR A 130 -12.10 2.76 5.98
CA THR A 130 -13.24 2.73 5.05
C THR A 130 -12.74 2.28 3.68
N ARG A 131 -13.32 1.20 3.15
CA ARG A 131 -13.09 0.76 1.78
C ARG A 131 -13.72 1.75 0.80
N ILE A 132 -12.96 2.20 -0.20
CA ILE A 132 -13.51 2.98 -1.31
C ILE A 132 -14.41 2.07 -2.16
N PRO A 133 -15.73 2.29 -2.20
CA PRO A 133 -16.66 1.35 -2.79
C PRO A 133 -16.52 1.32 -4.31
N ARG A 134 -16.56 0.12 -4.90
CA ARG A 134 -16.64 -0.10 -6.37
C ARG A 134 -15.44 0.42 -7.17
N VAL A 135 -14.34 0.79 -6.51
CA VAL A 135 -13.12 1.24 -7.18
C VAL A 135 -12.05 0.15 -7.11
N LYS A 136 -11.50 -0.21 -8.28
CA LYS A 136 -10.39 -1.15 -8.46
C LYS A 136 -9.28 -0.47 -9.25
N ILE A 137 -8.21 -0.14 -8.55
CA ILE A 137 -7.06 0.57 -9.10
C ILE A 137 -6.13 -0.47 -9.74
N PRO A 138 -5.78 -0.38 -11.03
CA PRO A 138 -4.76 -1.25 -11.63
C PRO A 138 -3.48 -1.27 -10.79
N ALA A 139 -2.87 -2.43 -10.60
CA ALA A 139 -1.71 -2.60 -9.73
C ALA A 139 -0.58 -1.60 -10.03
N LYS A 140 -0.33 -1.35 -11.32
CA LYS A 140 0.68 -0.40 -11.80
C LYS A 140 0.34 1.07 -11.52
N SER A 141 -0.92 1.40 -11.27
CA SER A 141 -1.38 2.76 -10.96
C SER A 141 -1.34 3.08 -9.46
N VAL A 142 -1.22 2.06 -8.59
CA VAL A 142 -1.23 2.24 -7.12
C VAL A 142 -0.13 3.20 -6.61
N PRO A 143 1.14 3.14 -7.08
CA PRO A 143 2.17 4.09 -6.63
C PRO A 143 1.80 5.56 -6.92
N ALA A 144 1.27 5.84 -8.10
CA ALA A 144 0.83 7.18 -8.47
C ALA A 144 -0.36 7.65 -7.61
N VAL A 145 -1.32 6.76 -7.31
CA VAL A 145 -2.43 7.05 -6.41
C VAL A 145 -1.93 7.40 -5.01
N LEU A 146 -0.99 6.62 -4.45
CA LEU A 146 -0.42 6.89 -3.15
C LEU A 146 0.20 8.29 -3.10
N LYS A 147 1.01 8.64 -4.10
CA LYS A 147 1.63 9.97 -4.19
C LYS A 147 0.60 11.09 -4.23
N GLN A 148 -0.46 10.94 -5.05
CA GLN A 148 -1.52 11.96 -5.16
C GLN A 148 -2.27 12.13 -3.84
N VAL A 149 -2.65 11.04 -3.17
CA VAL A 149 -3.34 11.09 -1.87
C VAL A 149 -2.49 11.78 -0.81
N VAL A 150 -1.21 11.43 -0.74
CA VAL A 150 -0.27 11.99 0.25
C VAL A 150 0.04 13.47 -0.04
N THR A 151 0.18 13.83 -1.32
CA THR A 151 0.36 15.22 -1.74
C THR A 151 -0.85 16.07 -1.36
N TYR A 152 -2.05 15.59 -1.68
CA TYR A 152 -3.30 16.26 -1.33
C TYR A 152 -3.42 16.47 0.19
N TYR A 153 -3.08 15.46 0.98
CA TYR A 153 -3.03 15.59 2.44
C TYR A 153 -2.02 16.67 2.89
N LYS A 154 -0.78 16.64 2.39
CA LYS A 154 0.24 17.63 2.77
C LYS A 154 -0.21 19.07 2.45
N GLU A 155 -0.86 19.27 1.31
CA GLU A 155 -1.26 20.60 0.83
C GLU A 155 -2.52 21.15 1.51
N ASN A 156 -3.41 20.29 2.00
CA ASN A 156 -4.74 20.70 2.50
C ASN A 156 -4.95 20.45 4.00
N ARG A 157 -3.96 19.86 4.69
CA ARG A 157 -4.00 19.69 6.15
C ARG A 157 -3.73 21.01 6.87
N THR A 158 -4.24 21.12 8.09
CA THR A 158 -3.84 22.20 9.00
C THR A 158 -2.55 21.84 9.74
N ASP A 159 -1.87 22.83 10.33
CA ASP A 159 -0.64 22.60 11.09
C ASP A 159 -0.81 21.54 12.18
N GLY A 160 0.07 20.54 12.18
CA GLY A 160 0.07 19.44 13.14
C GLY A 160 -1.06 18.41 12.96
N GLU A 161 -1.94 18.57 11.97
CA GLU A 161 -3.02 17.63 11.71
C GLU A 161 -2.47 16.33 11.12
N LYS A 162 -2.88 15.20 11.72
CA LYS A 162 -2.54 13.85 11.25
C LYS A 162 -3.46 13.39 10.13
N PHE A 163 -3.01 12.42 9.33
CA PHE A 163 -3.76 11.93 8.16
C PHE A 163 -5.20 11.51 8.48
N ASN A 164 -5.41 10.74 9.56
CA ASN A 164 -6.76 10.30 9.92
C ASN A 164 -7.66 11.45 10.40
N GLN A 165 -7.11 12.44 11.11
CA GLN A 165 -7.86 13.64 11.54
C GLN A 165 -8.24 14.49 10.32
N PHE A 166 -7.31 14.62 9.37
CA PHE A 166 -7.57 15.26 8.10
C PHE A 166 -8.73 14.58 7.36
N LEU A 167 -8.71 13.26 7.21
CA LEU A 167 -9.83 12.53 6.58
C LEU A 167 -11.16 12.71 7.33
N ASP A 168 -11.14 12.80 8.66
CA ASP A 168 -12.36 13.04 9.45
C ASP A 168 -12.93 14.45 9.18
N ARG A 169 -12.07 15.43 8.88
CA ARG A 169 -12.46 16.81 8.56
C ARG A 169 -12.88 16.99 7.11
N VAL A 170 -12.10 16.47 6.16
CA VAL A 170 -12.32 16.70 4.71
C VAL A 170 -13.20 15.63 4.05
N GLY A 171 -13.42 14.51 4.72
CA GLY A 171 -14.11 13.36 4.14
C GLY A 171 -13.22 12.57 3.17
N LEU A 172 -13.85 11.69 2.37
CA LEU A 172 -13.16 10.76 1.46
C LEU A 172 -13.37 11.08 -0.02
N GLU A 173 -14.09 12.16 -0.35
CA GLU A 173 -14.53 12.47 -1.72
C GLU A 173 -13.33 12.64 -2.67
N GLU A 174 -12.38 13.49 -2.32
CA GLU A 174 -11.20 13.77 -3.14
C GLU A 174 -10.30 12.54 -3.35
N MET A 175 -10.11 11.72 -2.30
CA MET A 175 -9.34 10.47 -2.44
C MET A 175 -10.10 9.42 -3.26
N THR A 176 -11.43 9.44 -3.20
CA THR A 176 -12.27 8.59 -4.04
C THR A 176 -12.11 8.99 -5.49
N GLU A 177 -12.15 10.30 -5.80
CA GLU A 177 -11.92 10.78 -7.17
C GLU A 177 -10.53 10.40 -7.70
N VAL A 178 -9.48 10.51 -6.88
CA VAL A 178 -8.13 10.08 -7.26
C VAL A 178 -8.12 8.60 -7.65
N ALA A 179 -8.77 7.75 -6.85
CA ALA A 179 -8.86 6.32 -7.11
C ALA A 179 -9.71 6.01 -8.35
N GLU A 180 -10.82 6.71 -8.54
CA GLU A 180 -11.71 6.58 -9.71
C GLU A 180 -11.00 6.99 -11.01
N LYS A 181 -10.27 8.11 -10.99
CA LYS A 181 -9.44 8.56 -12.12
C LYS A 181 -8.39 7.51 -12.47
N ALA A 182 -7.72 6.93 -11.47
CA ALA A 182 -6.75 5.86 -11.69
C ALA A 182 -7.37 4.57 -12.23
N GLN A 183 -8.61 4.25 -11.84
CA GLN A 183 -9.34 3.10 -12.40
C GLN A 183 -9.54 3.21 -13.92
N GLN A 184 -9.70 4.42 -14.47
CA GLN A 184 -9.89 4.60 -15.92
C GLN A 184 -8.73 4.06 -16.75
N ALA A 185 -7.52 3.96 -16.19
CA ALA A 185 -6.39 3.32 -16.85
C ALA A 185 -6.69 1.87 -17.27
N ALA A 186 -7.58 1.14 -16.55
CA ALA A 186 -8.03 -0.19 -16.97
C ALA A 186 -8.93 -0.14 -18.21
N ALA A 187 -9.81 0.86 -18.31
CA ALA A 187 -10.75 1.02 -19.41
C ALA A 187 -10.06 1.48 -20.70
N ASP A 188 -8.94 2.19 -20.58
CA ASP A 188 -8.13 2.67 -21.71
C ASP A 188 -6.92 1.75 -22.00
N ALA A 189 -6.80 0.62 -21.30
CA ALA A 189 -5.65 -0.26 -21.40
C ALA A 189 -5.54 -0.87 -22.80
N ALA A 190 -4.40 -0.64 -23.46
CA ALA A 190 -4.07 -1.37 -24.67
C ALA A 190 -3.89 -2.88 -24.35
N PRO A 191 -4.48 -3.79 -25.13
CA PRO A 191 -4.34 -5.24 -24.92
C PRO A 191 -2.88 -5.65 -24.78
N GLY A 192 -2.57 -6.42 -23.72
CA GLY A 192 -1.22 -6.91 -23.45
C GLY A 192 -0.20 -5.84 -23.01
N SER A 193 -0.65 -4.62 -22.68
CA SER A 193 0.20 -3.60 -22.04
C SER A 193 0.71 -4.04 -20.66
N ASP A 194 1.62 -3.27 -20.07
CA ASP A 194 2.16 -3.53 -18.72
C ASP A 194 1.07 -3.56 -17.64
N LEU A 195 -0.12 -2.99 -17.89
CA LEU A 195 -1.25 -3.12 -16.98
C LEU A 195 -1.74 -4.56 -16.84
N TYR A 196 -1.53 -5.42 -17.84
CA TYR A 196 -1.84 -6.85 -17.78
C TYR A 196 -0.74 -7.67 -17.12
N VAL A 197 0.32 -7.05 -16.60
CA VAL A 197 1.41 -7.74 -15.91
C VAL A 197 1.45 -7.26 -14.47
N ASP A 198 1.44 -8.20 -13.52
CA ASP A 198 1.54 -7.85 -12.11
C ASP A 198 2.98 -7.46 -11.74
N TRP A 199 3.17 -6.82 -10.58
CA TRP A 199 4.51 -6.46 -10.11
C TRP A 199 5.39 -7.70 -9.91
N GLU A 200 6.65 -7.59 -10.35
CA GLU A 200 7.63 -8.69 -10.33
C GLU A 200 7.18 -9.97 -11.05
N ARG A 201 6.30 -9.83 -12.04
CA ARG A 201 5.91 -10.89 -12.98
C ARG A 201 6.30 -10.53 -14.40
N THR A 202 6.45 -11.54 -15.23
CA THR A 202 6.77 -11.40 -16.66
C THR A 202 5.66 -11.93 -17.57
N ASN A 203 4.72 -12.69 -17.01
CA ASN A 203 3.61 -13.29 -17.73
C ASN A 203 2.38 -12.38 -17.66
N LEU A 204 1.54 -12.46 -18.69
CA LEU A 204 0.21 -11.85 -18.63
C LEU A 204 -0.59 -12.43 -17.46
N TYR A 205 -1.28 -11.53 -16.78
CA TYR A 205 -2.05 -11.82 -15.59
C TYR A 205 -3.20 -12.77 -15.90
N LYS A 206 -3.32 -13.77 -15.05
CA LYS A 206 -4.46 -14.67 -15.00
C LYS A 206 -4.84 -14.84 -13.54
N LEU A 207 -6.12 -14.69 -13.25
CA LEU A 207 -6.63 -14.95 -11.91
C LEU A 207 -6.66 -16.46 -11.67
N GLU A 208 -5.68 -16.94 -10.91
CA GLU A 208 -5.58 -18.33 -10.47
C GLU A 208 -5.60 -18.36 -8.94
N ARG A 209 -6.56 -19.07 -8.36
CA ARG A 209 -6.68 -19.24 -6.91
C ARG A 209 -6.73 -20.72 -6.57
N GLY A 210 -5.82 -21.15 -5.72
CA GLY A 210 -5.78 -22.49 -5.16
C GLY A 210 -6.46 -22.57 -3.79
N GLU A 211 -6.29 -23.72 -3.14
CA GLU A 211 -6.75 -23.96 -1.78
C GLU A 211 -5.84 -23.27 -0.77
N GLY A 212 -6.44 -22.67 0.26
CA GLY A 212 -5.71 -21.89 1.26
C GLY A 212 -5.05 -22.76 2.31
N GLU A 213 -3.78 -22.49 2.61
CA GLU A 213 -3.06 -23.18 3.68
C GLU A 213 -3.63 -22.88 5.08
N CYS A 214 -4.34 -21.77 5.22
CA CYS A 214 -4.97 -21.33 6.47
C CYS A 214 -6.48 -21.57 6.54
N ALA A 215 -7.08 -22.18 5.50
CA ALA A 215 -8.52 -22.38 5.37
C ALA A 215 -8.87 -23.89 5.28
N VAL A 216 -8.12 -24.71 6.03
CA VAL A 216 -8.35 -26.15 6.20
C VAL A 216 -8.95 -26.40 7.58
#